data_AF-A0A3B8IDD7-F1
#
_entry.id   AF-A0A3B8IDD7-F1
#
_cell.length_a   1.000
_cell.length_b   1.000
_cell.length_c   1.000
_cell.angle_alpha   90.00
_cell.angle_beta   90.00
_cell.angle_gamma   90.00
#
_symmetry.space_group_name_H-M   'P 1'
#
loop_
_entity.id
_entity.type
_entity.pdbx_description
1 polymer ?
#
loop_
_entity_poly.entity_id
_entity_poly.type
_entity_poly.pdbx_seq_one_letter_code
_entity_poly.pdbx_strand_id
1 'polypeptide(L)'
;MALLLGSFGFAQAQSTVSGTVTDENGDPMPGVAIMEKGTSNGATSNFDGQFSISVASLDATLVPYFVGYRRQEIPLNGRSEINFTMTPAVQALNEVLVVGSRSYERSAVEAPVPIDVIDASALAANNGRVEINQILQYAAPSFNATKQSGSDGADHIDPASLRGLGPDQTLVLINGKRR
;
A
#
# COMPACT_ATOMS: atom_id res chain seq x y z
N MET A 1 -43.45 -37.66 47.10
CA MET A 1 -42.83 -37.90 45.79
C MET A 1 -42.03 -36.65 45.44
N ALA A 2 -40.78 -36.58 45.88
CA ALA A 2 -39.93 -35.39 45.74
C ALA A 2 -39.17 -35.47 44.41
N LEU A 3 -39.44 -34.53 43.52
CA LEU A 3 -38.83 -34.43 42.20
C LEU A 3 -37.54 -33.60 42.32
N LEU A 4 -36.40 -34.28 42.34
CA LEU A 4 -35.08 -33.66 42.39
C LEU A 4 -34.67 -33.24 40.96
N LEU A 5 -34.87 -31.97 40.60
CA LEU A 5 -34.33 -31.41 39.35
C LEU A 5 -32.83 -31.16 39.53
N GLY A 6 -32.01 -32.06 38.99
CA GLY A 6 -30.57 -31.88 38.87
C GLY A 6 -30.25 -30.86 37.77
N SER A 7 -29.73 -29.71 38.16
CA SER A 7 -29.17 -28.70 37.26
C SER A 7 -27.83 -29.20 36.71
N PHE A 8 -27.81 -29.66 35.45
CA PHE A 8 -26.57 -29.89 34.73
C PHE A 8 -25.95 -28.54 34.35
N GLY A 9 -24.98 -28.07 35.14
CA GLY A 9 -24.14 -26.95 34.76
C GLY A 9 -23.21 -27.38 33.63
N PHE A 10 -23.41 -26.85 32.43
CA PHE A 10 -22.43 -26.95 31.35
C PHE A 10 -21.22 -26.09 31.72
N ALA A 11 -20.20 -26.71 32.30
CA ALA A 11 -18.88 -26.10 32.40
C ALA A 11 -18.28 -26.04 30.98
N GLN A 12 -18.35 -24.86 30.35
CA GLN A 12 -17.62 -24.59 29.10
C GLN A 12 -16.13 -24.56 29.47
N ALA A 13 -15.37 -25.56 29.00
CA ALA A 13 -13.93 -25.60 29.19
C ALA A 13 -13.27 -24.50 28.34
N GLN A 14 -13.05 -23.33 28.96
CA GLN A 14 -12.27 -22.27 28.34
C GLN A 14 -10.82 -22.76 28.21
N SER A 15 -10.30 -22.77 26.98
CA SER A 15 -8.92 -23.15 26.71
C SER A 15 -8.06 -21.90 26.70
N THR A 16 -7.01 -21.88 27.51
CA THR A 16 -6.07 -20.74 27.54
C THR A 16 -5.06 -20.90 26.42
N VAL A 17 -4.92 -19.87 25.60
CA VAL A 17 -3.93 -19.75 24.55
C VAL A 17 -2.95 -18.65 24.92
N SER A 18 -1.67 -18.95 24.86
CA SER A 18 -0.59 -18.00 25.11
C SER A 18 0.34 -17.88 23.91
N GLY A 19 1.17 -16.86 23.90
CA GLY A 19 2.21 -16.72 22.89
C GLY A 19 2.85 -15.35 22.90
N THR A 20 3.71 -15.11 21.91
CA THR A 20 4.42 -13.84 21.73
C THR A 20 4.07 -13.18 20.40
N VAL A 21 3.98 -11.86 20.44
CA VAL A 21 3.81 -11.00 19.27
C VAL A 21 5.11 -10.27 19.00
N THR A 22 5.64 -10.42 17.79
CA THR A 22 6.87 -9.76 17.34
C THR A 22 6.65 -8.91 16.10
N ASP A 23 7.53 -7.96 15.86
CA ASP A 23 7.62 -7.19 14.61
C ASP A 23 8.51 -7.92 13.58
N GLU A 24 8.56 -7.41 12.34
CA GLU A 24 9.39 -7.91 11.24
C GLU A 24 10.89 -8.00 11.59
N ASN A 25 11.35 -7.16 12.52
CA ASN A 25 12.72 -7.15 13.02
C ASN A 25 12.96 -8.16 14.17
N GLY A 26 11.92 -8.85 14.62
CA GLY A 26 11.96 -9.80 15.74
C GLY A 26 11.78 -9.15 17.13
N ASP A 27 11.58 -7.84 17.19
CA ASP A 27 11.36 -7.11 18.44
C ASP A 27 9.97 -7.40 19.03
N PRO A 28 9.83 -7.54 20.36
CA PRO A 28 8.54 -7.77 21.00
C PRO A 28 7.62 -6.55 20.87
N MET A 29 6.34 -6.78 20.57
CA MET A 29 5.36 -5.71 20.35
C MET A 29 4.37 -5.58 21.51
N PRO A 30 4.47 -4.52 22.33
CA PRO A 30 3.52 -4.26 23.41
C PRO A 30 2.24 -3.56 22.93
N GLY A 31 1.12 -3.82 23.61
CA GLY A 31 -0.15 -3.13 23.36
C GLY A 31 -0.89 -3.58 22.10
N VAL A 32 -0.53 -4.71 21.51
CA VAL A 32 -1.27 -5.34 20.42
C VAL A 32 -2.58 -5.89 20.97
N ALA A 33 -3.70 -5.58 20.33
CA ALA A 33 -5.00 -6.13 20.70
C ALA A 33 -5.23 -7.44 19.93
N ILE A 34 -5.46 -8.53 20.63
CA ILE A 34 -5.75 -9.85 20.06
C ILE A 34 -7.23 -10.13 20.30
N MET A 35 -8.01 -10.34 19.24
CA MET A 35 -9.43 -10.70 19.35
C MET A 35 -9.70 -12.07 18.76
N GLU A 36 -10.61 -12.81 19.37
CA GLU A 36 -11.15 -14.03 18.78
C GLU A 36 -12.21 -13.68 17.73
N LYS A 37 -12.08 -14.26 16.53
CA LYS A 37 -12.95 -13.96 15.39
C LYS A 37 -14.40 -14.33 15.69
N GLY A 38 -15.28 -13.35 15.60
CA GLY A 38 -16.73 -13.56 15.79
C GLY A 38 -17.19 -13.50 17.25
N THR A 39 -16.29 -13.27 18.21
CA THR A 39 -16.65 -13.05 19.61
C THR A 39 -16.20 -11.65 20.05
N SER A 40 -16.68 -11.20 21.21
CA SER A 40 -16.19 -9.98 21.88
C SER A 40 -15.02 -10.28 22.83
N ASN A 41 -14.43 -11.46 22.72
CA ASN A 41 -13.35 -11.91 23.57
C ASN A 41 -12.01 -11.39 23.01
N GLY A 42 -11.21 -10.78 23.86
CA GLY A 42 -9.94 -10.23 23.46
C GLY A 42 -8.98 -10.05 24.62
N ALA A 43 -7.70 -9.99 24.29
CA ALA A 43 -6.59 -9.76 25.21
C ALA A 43 -5.63 -8.73 24.61
N THR A 44 -4.75 -8.18 25.43
CA THR A 44 -3.72 -7.24 25.01
C THR A 44 -2.34 -7.78 25.35
N SER A 45 -1.35 -7.57 24.47
CA SER A 45 0.04 -7.96 24.76
C SER A 45 0.69 -7.05 25.82
N ASN A 46 1.57 -7.63 26.63
CA ASN A 46 2.34 -6.93 27.68
C ASN A 46 3.63 -6.28 27.12
N PHE A 47 4.48 -5.72 28.00
CA PHE A 47 5.74 -5.06 27.61
C PHE A 47 6.71 -6.00 26.85
N ASP A 48 6.69 -7.29 27.17
CA ASP A 48 7.51 -8.32 26.54
C ASP A 48 6.85 -8.95 25.30
N GLY A 49 5.74 -8.37 24.81
CA GLY A 49 4.99 -8.88 23.65
C GLY A 49 4.22 -10.18 23.93
N GLN A 50 4.17 -10.65 25.18
CA GLN A 50 3.44 -11.85 25.56
C GLN A 50 1.94 -11.55 25.71
N PHE A 51 1.10 -12.48 25.29
CA PHE A 51 -0.34 -12.43 25.47
C PHE A 51 -0.87 -13.74 26.05
N SER A 52 -2.03 -13.66 26.71
CA SER A 52 -2.78 -14.81 27.19
C SER A 52 -4.28 -14.53 27.03
N ILE A 53 -4.98 -15.39 26.31
CA ILE A 53 -6.41 -15.27 26.02
C ILE A 53 -7.10 -16.61 26.27
N SER A 54 -8.23 -16.59 26.97
CA SER A 54 -9.05 -17.79 27.19
C SER A 54 -10.12 -17.88 26.11
N VAL A 55 -9.97 -18.80 25.16
CA VAL A 55 -10.89 -19.01 24.03
C VAL A 55 -11.89 -20.13 24.32
N ALA A 56 -13.06 -20.09 23.67
CA ALA A 56 -14.09 -21.11 23.84
C ALA A 56 -13.73 -22.42 23.12
N SER A 57 -12.94 -22.36 22.04
CA SER A 57 -12.48 -23.51 21.27
C SER A 57 -11.05 -23.29 20.76
N LEU A 58 -10.24 -24.35 20.75
CA LEU A 58 -8.90 -24.34 20.15
C LEU A 58 -8.92 -24.37 18.61
N ASP A 59 -10.11 -24.42 17.99
CA ASP A 59 -10.29 -24.21 16.54
C ASP A 59 -10.60 -22.76 16.18
N ALA A 60 -10.60 -21.85 17.17
CA ALA A 60 -10.86 -20.44 16.92
C ALA A 60 -9.75 -19.77 16.10
N THR A 61 -10.11 -18.66 15.45
CA THR A 61 -9.16 -17.82 14.70
C THR A 61 -8.90 -16.54 15.49
N LEU A 62 -7.63 -16.23 15.74
CA LEU A 62 -7.22 -14.98 16.36
C LEU A 62 -6.97 -13.91 15.29
N VAL A 63 -7.41 -12.69 15.59
CA VAL A 63 -7.23 -11.51 14.74
C VAL A 63 -6.47 -10.46 15.56
N PRO A 64 -5.13 -10.44 15.48
CA PRO A 64 -4.35 -9.35 16.04
C PRO A 64 -4.60 -8.04 15.28
N TYR A 65 -4.64 -6.95 16.05
CA TYR A 65 -4.84 -5.61 15.55
C TYR A 65 -3.93 -4.64 16.32
N PHE A 66 -3.19 -3.84 15.54
CA PHE A 66 -2.43 -2.71 16.03
C PHE A 66 -2.49 -1.59 14.99
N VAL A 67 -2.43 -0.34 15.46
CA VAL A 67 -2.49 0.83 14.59
C VAL A 67 -1.23 0.86 13.73
N GLY A 68 -1.40 1.01 12.40
CA GLY A 68 -0.29 1.02 11.45
C GLY A 68 0.17 -0.35 10.94
N TYR A 69 -0.50 -1.44 11.32
CA TYR A 69 -0.17 -2.81 10.90
C TYR A 69 -1.32 -3.48 10.15
N ARG A 70 -1.00 -4.50 9.35
CA ARG A 70 -2.01 -5.27 8.61
C ARG A 70 -2.72 -6.22 9.56
N ARG A 71 -4.06 -6.24 9.48
CA ARG A 71 -4.86 -7.28 10.15
C ARG A 71 -4.55 -8.63 9.51
N GLN A 72 -4.20 -9.61 10.34
CA GLN A 72 -3.96 -10.99 9.93
C GLN A 72 -4.97 -11.89 10.62
N GLU A 73 -5.38 -12.96 9.96
CA GLU A 73 -6.22 -13.99 10.55
C GLU A 73 -5.36 -15.22 10.83
N ILE A 74 -5.26 -15.61 12.09
CA ILE A 74 -4.35 -16.66 12.56
C ILE A 74 -5.18 -17.79 13.17
N PRO A 75 -5.37 -18.91 12.45
CA PRO A 75 -6.10 -20.06 12.99
C PRO A 75 -5.26 -20.80 14.04
N LEU A 76 -5.88 -21.14 15.18
CA LEU A 76 -5.21 -21.84 16.28
C LEU A 76 -4.90 -23.32 15.97
N ASN A 77 -5.73 -23.98 15.15
CA ASN A 77 -5.54 -25.37 14.72
C ASN A 77 -5.27 -26.36 15.88
N GLY A 78 -5.95 -26.21 17.02
CA GLY A 78 -5.76 -27.08 18.18
C GLY A 78 -4.57 -26.70 19.09
N ARG A 79 -3.83 -25.63 18.80
CA ARG A 79 -2.64 -25.24 19.57
C ARG A 79 -2.98 -24.26 20.69
N SER A 80 -2.44 -24.54 21.88
CA SER A 80 -2.52 -23.64 23.05
C SER A 80 -1.39 -22.60 23.07
N GLU A 81 -0.39 -22.72 22.21
CA GLU A 81 0.71 -21.77 22.12
C GLU A 81 0.94 -21.35 20.66
N ILE A 82 0.92 -20.04 20.39
CA ILE A 82 1.10 -19.50 19.05
C ILE A 82 1.86 -18.18 19.06
N ASN A 83 2.98 -18.16 18.34
CA ASN A 83 3.76 -16.95 18.12
C ASN A 83 3.47 -16.43 16.73
N PHE A 84 3.31 -15.12 16.60
CA PHE A 84 3.05 -14.50 15.30
C PHE A 84 3.77 -13.17 15.14
N THR A 85 4.14 -12.91 13.90
CA THR A 85 4.86 -11.71 13.51
C THR A 85 3.91 -10.78 12.76
N MET A 86 3.79 -9.57 13.26
CA MET A 86 2.98 -8.52 12.66
C MET A 86 3.69 -7.97 11.43
N THR A 87 2.94 -7.73 10.36
CA THR A 87 3.48 -7.05 9.17
C THR A 87 3.04 -5.60 9.17
N PRO A 88 3.96 -4.61 9.12
CA PRO A 88 3.57 -3.22 9.04
C PRO A 88 2.70 -2.97 7.81
N ALA A 89 1.66 -2.15 7.97
CA ALA A 89 0.88 -1.66 6.85
C ALA A 89 1.67 -0.53 6.21
N VAL A 90 2.75 -0.88 5.51
CA VAL A 90 3.44 0.03 4.61
C VAL A 90 2.47 0.29 3.45
N GLN A 91 1.56 1.24 3.66
CA GLN A 91 0.94 1.93 2.55
C GLN A 91 2.11 2.61 1.83
N ALA A 92 2.49 2.08 0.68
CA ALA A 92 3.23 2.85 -0.31
C ALA A 92 2.33 4.05 -0.64
N LEU A 93 2.50 5.13 0.12
CA LEU A 93 1.89 6.41 -0.15
C LEU A 93 2.45 6.84 -1.50
N ASN A 94 1.64 6.72 -2.55
CA ASN A 94 1.97 7.32 -3.84
C ASN A 94 2.30 8.79 -3.57
N GLU A 95 3.50 9.20 -3.98
CA GLU A 95 4.03 10.54 -3.81
C GLU A 95 3.04 11.56 -4.40
N VAL A 96 2.31 12.27 -3.53
CA VAL A 96 1.45 13.37 -3.95
C VAL A 96 2.36 14.59 -4.11
N LEU A 97 2.82 14.84 -5.34
CA LEU A 97 3.53 16.06 -5.68
C LEU A 97 2.55 17.24 -5.59
N VAL A 98 2.56 17.94 -4.45
CA VAL A 98 1.77 19.16 -4.25
C VAL A 98 2.47 20.31 -4.98
N VAL A 99 2.12 20.53 -6.25
CA VAL A 99 2.48 21.77 -6.94
C VAL A 99 1.54 22.88 -6.49
N GLY A 100 2.11 23.90 -5.85
CA GLY A 100 1.38 25.05 -5.35
C GLY A 100 0.82 25.93 -6.47
N SER A 101 -0.38 25.62 -6.99
CA SER A 101 -1.17 26.60 -7.74
C SER A 101 -2.66 26.29 -7.70
N ARG A 102 -3.37 26.73 -6.64
CA ARG A 102 -4.83 27.02 -6.55
C ARG A 102 -5.86 26.08 -7.23
N SER A 103 -5.46 24.89 -7.64
CA SER A 103 -6.28 23.86 -8.24
C SER A 103 -5.83 22.58 -7.58
N TYR A 104 -6.75 21.93 -6.87
CA TYR A 104 -6.49 20.62 -6.29
C TYR A 104 -6.12 19.68 -7.44
N GLU A 105 -4.92 19.12 -7.39
CA GLU A 105 -4.53 17.96 -8.19
C GLU A 105 -5.51 16.85 -7.85
N ARG A 106 -6.56 16.71 -8.67
CA ARG A 106 -7.33 15.47 -8.70
C ARG A 106 -6.31 14.40 -9.05
N SER A 107 -6.11 13.45 -8.14
CA SER A 107 -5.31 12.26 -8.39
C SER A 107 -5.64 11.76 -9.79
N ALA A 108 -4.62 11.57 -10.64
CA ALA A 108 -4.77 11.18 -12.04
C ALA A 108 -5.65 9.92 -12.23
N VAL A 109 -5.89 9.18 -11.15
CA VAL A 109 -6.77 8.01 -11.03
C VAL A 109 -8.26 8.34 -11.18
N GLU A 110 -8.72 9.55 -10.84
CA GLU A 110 -10.15 9.93 -10.91
C GLU A 110 -10.52 10.76 -12.15
N ALA A 111 -9.55 11.02 -13.05
CA ALA A 111 -9.84 11.73 -14.29
C ALA A 111 -10.55 10.80 -15.28
N PRO A 112 -11.65 11.23 -15.92
CA PRO A 112 -12.32 10.46 -16.98
C PRO A 112 -11.47 10.37 -18.27
N VAL A 113 -10.31 11.02 -18.30
CA VAL A 113 -9.38 11.07 -19.42
C VAL A 113 -8.04 10.49 -18.94
N PRO A 114 -7.35 9.67 -19.74
CA PRO A 114 -6.04 9.13 -19.38
C PRO A 114 -5.01 10.25 -19.23
N ILE A 115 -4.34 10.30 -18.08
CA ILE A 115 -3.23 11.21 -17.77
C ILE A 115 -2.01 10.37 -17.41
N ASP A 116 -0.90 10.58 -18.14
CA ASP A 116 0.37 9.90 -17.90
C ASP A 116 1.30 10.85 -17.10
N VAL A 117 1.77 10.41 -15.94
CA VAL A 117 2.75 11.13 -15.12
C VAL A 117 4.11 10.47 -15.30
N ILE A 118 5.10 11.26 -15.70
CA ILE A 118 6.44 10.77 -16.06
C ILE A 118 7.48 11.49 -15.21
N ASP A 119 8.17 10.73 -14.36
CA ASP A 119 9.27 11.25 -13.54
C ASP A 119 10.54 11.46 -14.36
N ALA A 120 10.86 12.73 -14.61
CA ALA A 120 12.04 13.10 -15.40
C ALA A 120 13.35 12.63 -14.77
N SER A 121 13.45 12.61 -13.43
CA SER A 121 14.64 12.17 -12.67
C SER A 121 14.89 10.66 -12.79
N ALA A 122 13.83 9.85 -12.70
CA ALA A 122 13.91 8.40 -12.85
C ALA A 122 14.34 7.98 -14.26
N LEU A 123 13.95 8.75 -15.27
CA LEU A 123 14.34 8.50 -16.66
C LEU A 123 15.74 9.02 -17.01
N ALA A 124 16.15 10.15 -16.43
CA ALA A 124 17.50 10.69 -16.64
C ALA A 124 18.58 9.79 -16.03
N ALA A 125 18.30 9.16 -14.89
CA ALA A 125 19.24 8.27 -14.20
C ALA A 125 19.52 6.96 -14.97
N ASN A 126 18.56 6.45 -15.72
CA ASN A 126 18.63 5.10 -16.31
C ASN A 126 18.97 5.06 -17.80
N ASN A 127 18.78 6.15 -18.57
CA ASN A 127 18.75 6.05 -20.03
C ASN A 127 19.99 6.59 -20.76
N GLY A 128 20.97 7.21 -20.10
CA GLY A 128 22.20 7.71 -20.73
C GLY A 128 21.98 8.72 -21.88
N ARG A 129 20.74 9.15 -22.08
CA ARG A 129 20.31 10.11 -23.11
C ARG A 129 20.27 11.49 -22.48
N VAL A 130 20.83 12.46 -23.18
CA VAL A 130 20.93 13.85 -22.69
C VAL A 130 19.73 14.69 -23.16
N GLU A 131 19.03 14.23 -24.19
CA GLU A 131 17.96 14.96 -24.87
C GLU A 131 16.57 14.60 -24.34
N ILE A 132 15.81 15.63 -23.93
CA ILE A 132 14.46 15.49 -23.38
C ILE A 132 13.52 14.78 -24.36
N ASN A 133 13.57 15.15 -25.64
CA ASN A 133 12.71 14.56 -26.68
C ASN A 133 12.90 13.04 -26.80
N GLN A 134 14.12 12.55 -26.66
CA GLN A 134 14.41 11.11 -26.74
C GLN A 134 13.99 10.38 -25.46
N ILE A 135 14.12 11.05 -24.31
CA ILE A 135 13.64 10.52 -23.03
C ILE A 135 12.11 10.37 -23.06
N LEU A 136 11.40 11.40 -23.55
CA LEU A 136 9.94 11.38 -23.65
C LEU A 136 9.44 10.35 -24.67
N GLN A 137 10.14 10.15 -25.79
CA GLN A 137 9.80 9.11 -26.78
C GLN A 137 9.94 7.70 -26.19
N TYR A 138 10.90 7.48 -25.30
CA TYR A 138 11.05 6.20 -24.60
C TYR A 138 9.95 5.99 -23.55
N ALA A 139 9.62 7.04 -22.80
CA ALA A 139 8.62 6.98 -21.74
C ALA A 139 7.18 6.85 -22.27
N ALA A 140 6.88 7.53 -23.37
CA ALA A 140 5.58 7.53 -24.01
C ALA A 140 5.73 7.15 -25.50
N PRO A 141 5.37 5.92 -25.90
CA PRO A 141 5.42 5.50 -27.30
C PRO A 141 4.56 6.34 -28.25
N SER A 142 3.60 7.09 -27.68
CA SER A 142 2.75 8.01 -28.42
C SER A 142 3.40 9.36 -28.70
N PHE A 143 4.54 9.68 -28.10
CA PHE A 143 5.34 10.86 -28.38
C PHE A 143 6.42 10.53 -29.42
N ASN A 144 6.50 11.32 -30.48
CA ASN A 144 7.51 11.15 -31.51
C ASN A 144 8.16 12.49 -31.82
N ALA A 145 9.49 12.53 -31.75
CA ALA A 145 10.30 13.65 -32.17
C ALA A 145 11.42 13.12 -33.07
N THR A 146 11.39 13.49 -34.34
CA THR A 146 12.42 13.11 -35.31
C THR A 146 13.42 14.26 -35.46
N LYS A 147 14.69 14.01 -35.14
CA LYS A 147 15.76 14.96 -35.42
C LYS A 147 15.98 15.06 -36.92
N GLN A 148 15.75 16.24 -37.50
CA GLN A 148 16.00 16.49 -38.92
C GLN A 148 17.39 17.10 -39.10
N SER A 149 18.42 16.24 -39.20
CA SER A 149 19.79 16.69 -39.46
C SER A 149 19.99 17.06 -40.94
N GLY A 150 19.46 18.22 -41.34
CA GLY A 150 19.77 18.87 -42.62
C GLY A 150 20.96 19.81 -42.47
N SER A 151 21.89 19.77 -43.43
CA SER A 151 23.21 20.44 -43.43
C SER A 151 23.21 21.99 -43.40
N ASP A 152 22.09 22.65 -43.07
CA ASP A 152 21.97 24.11 -43.07
C ASP A 152 20.97 24.57 -42.00
N GLY A 153 21.42 24.66 -40.74
CA GLY A 153 20.65 25.26 -39.63
C GLY A 153 19.37 24.53 -39.19
N ALA A 154 19.02 23.40 -39.80
CA ALA A 154 17.82 22.63 -39.49
C ALA A 154 17.90 21.84 -38.18
N ASP A 155 19.08 21.73 -37.58
CA ASP A 155 19.33 21.04 -36.29
C ASP A 155 18.64 21.71 -35.08
N HIS A 156 18.05 22.89 -35.28
CA HIS A 156 17.30 23.61 -34.24
C HIS A 156 15.80 23.31 -34.23
N ILE A 157 15.27 22.62 -35.24
CA ILE A 157 13.83 22.33 -35.37
C ILE A 157 13.63 20.83 -35.23
N ASP A 158 13.30 20.41 -34.01
CA ASP A 158 12.88 19.05 -33.69
C ASP A 158 11.35 19.04 -33.51
N PRO A 159 10.56 18.85 -34.59
CA PRO A 159 9.11 18.85 -34.47
C PRO A 159 8.67 17.64 -33.62
N ALA A 160 8.05 17.94 -32.48
CA ALA A 160 7.41 16.95 -31.63
C ALA A 160 5.96 16.73 -32.08
N SER A 161 5.54 15.47 -32.10
CA SER A 161 4.17 15.06 -32.33
C SER A 161 3.71 14.14 -31.21
N LEU A 162 2.44 14.27 -30.82
CA LEU A 162 1.83 13.43 -29.79
C LEU A 162 0.59 12.77 -30.36
N ARG A 163 0.58 11.43 -30.40
CA ARG A 163 -0.50 10.62 -31.00
C ARG A 163 -0.80 11.01 -32.45
N GLY A 164 0.21 11.43 -33.21
CA GLY A 164 0.09 11.87 -34.60
C GLY A 164 -0.44 13.30 -34.78
N LEU A 165 -0.67 14.05 -33.68
CA LEU A 165 -0.98 15.47 -33.73
C LEU A 165 0.33 16.26 -33.85
N GLY A 166 0.34 17.25 -34.75
CA GLY A 166 1.48 18.13 -34.97
C GLY A 166 1.74 19.09 -33.79
N PRO A 167 2.88 19.80 -33.81
CA PRO A 167 3.22 20.80 -32.79
C PRO A 167 2.23 21.98 -32.73
N ASP A 168 1.49 22.23 -33.81
CA ASP A 168 0.42 23.23 -33.91
C ASP A 168 -0.89 22.81 -33.21
N GLN A 169 -1.05 21.50 -32.99
CA GLN A 169 -2.23 20.89 -32.38
C GLN A 169 -1.97 20.39 -30.95
N THR A 170 -0.77 20.64 -30.41
CA THR A 170 -0.37 20.23 -29.07
C THR A 170 -0.10 21.46 -28.21
N LEU A 171 -0.50 21.41 -26.93
CA LEU A 171 -0.28 22.49 -25.98
C LEU A 171 0.85 22.10 -25.03
N VAL A 172 1.94 22.88 -25.05
CA VAL A 172 3.04 22.72 -24.10
C VAL A 172 2.95 23.79 -23.03
N LEU A 173 3.05 23.35 -21.78
CA LEU A 173 3.07 24.23 -20.62
C LEU A 173 4.40 24.04 -19.89
N ILE A 174 5.09 25.15 -19.61
CA ILE A 174 6.26 25.16 -18.72
C ILE A 174 5.86 25.95 -17.48
N ASN A 175 5.90 25.31 -16.32
CA ASN A 175 5.46 25.90 -15.03
C ASN A 175 4.05 26.51 -15.13
N GLY A 176 3.14 25.87 -15.85
CA GLY A 176 1.75 26.32 -16.03
C GLY A 176 1.56 27.45 -17.05
N LYS A 177 2.61 27.91 -17.76
CA LYS A 177 2.52 28.94 -18.80
C LYS A 177 2.76 28.36 -20.20
N ARG A 178 1.95 28.81 -21.17
CA ARG A 178 2.07 28.43 -22.59
C ARG A 178 3.41 28.87 -23.17
N ARG A 179 4.08 27.98 -23.91
CA ARG A 179 5.35 28.22 -24.59
C ARG A 179 5.32 27.73 -26.03
#